data_AF-A0ABC8KMU8-F1
#
_entry.id   AF-A0ABC8KMU8-F1
#
_cell.length_a   1.000
_cell.length_b   1.000
_cell.length_c   1.000
_cell.angle_alpha   90.00
_cell.angle_beta   90.00
_cell.angle_gamma   90.00
#
_symmetry.space_group_name_H-M   'P 1'
#
loop_
_entity.id
_entity.type
_entity.pdbx_description
1 polymer ?
#
loop_
_entity_poly.entity_id
_entity_poly.type
_entity_poly.pdbx_seq_one_letter_code
_entity_poly.pdbx_strand_id
1 'polypeptide(L)'
;MLPAIQLLAAGGGMYVEVFNRVTPLAYNIIKKNKLGETNTYLDGIYFRCTYLTKFESITPVVTALTAHHDIIRFYSLNIKKKYN
;
A
#
# COMPACT_ATOMS: atom_id res chain seq x y z
N MET A 1 10.96 -7.17 7.18
CA MET A 1 9.59 -7.58 7.55
C MET A 1 8.68 -6.38 7.26
N LEU A 2 7.72 -6.49 6.33
CA LEU A 2 7.07 -5.31 5.74
C LEU A 2 6.30 -4.47 6.78
N PRO A 3 6.60 -3.17 6.95
CA PRO A 3 5.94 -2.30 7.94
C PRO A 3 4.42 -2.20 7.73
N ALA A 4 3.94 -2.43 6.51
CA ALA A 4 2.52 -2.42 6.18
C ALA A 4 1.71 -3.51 6.91
N ILE A 5 2.27 -4.70 7.13
CA ILE A 5 1.54 -5.81 7.79
C ILE A 5 1.34 -5.51 9.28
N GLN A 6 2.40 -5.04 9.94
CA GLN A 6 2.31 -4.63 11.35
C GLN A 6 1.34 -3.46 11.53
N LEU A 7 1.35 -2.50 10.60
CA LEU A 7 0.43 -1.36 10.66
C LEU A 7 -1.03 -1.78 10.48
N LEU A 8 -1.31 -2.72 9.57
CA LEU A 8 -2.64 -3.30 9.38
C LEU A 8 -3.10 -4.08 10.61
N ALA A 9 -2.22 -4.90 11.19
CA ALA A 9 -2.53 -5.65 12.41
C ALA A 9 -2.79 -4.71 13.61
N ALA A 10 -1.97 -3.67 13.79
CA ALA A 10 -2.15 -2.65 14.82
C ALA A 10 -3.45 -1.83 14.63
N GLY A 11 -3.87 -1.64 13.37
CA GLY A 11 -5.16 -1.05 13.01
C GLY A 11 -6.37 -1.97 13.22
N GLY A 12 -6.21 -3.14 13.83
CA GLY A 12 -7.28 -4.12 14.04
C GLY A 12 -7.67 -4.89 12.78
N GLY A 13 -6.78 -4.93 11.78
CA GLY A 13 -6.95 -5.71 10.57
C GLY A 13 -6.97 -7.21 10.85
N MET A 14 -8.09 -7.86 10.58
CA MET A 14 -8.26 -9.31 10.65
C MET A 14 -8.20 -9.93 9.25
N TYR A 15 -7.77 -11.19 9.17
CA TYR A 15 -7.64 -11.95 7.92
C TYR A 15 -6.80 -11.22 6.86
N VAL A 16 -5.58 -10.82 7.23
CA VAL A 16 -4.66 -10.11 6.33
C VAL A 16 -4.02 -11.12 5.37
N GLU A 17 -4.50 -11.14 4.13
CA GLU A 17 -3.88 -11.87 3.03
C GLU A 17 -2.94 -10.95 2.26
N VAL A 18 -1.70 -11.40 2.06
CA VAL A 18 -0.66 -10.61 1.39
C VAL A 18 -0.21 -11.31 0.13
N PHE A 19 -0.25 -10.58 -0.99
CA PHE A 19 0.28 -11.03 -2.27
C PHE A 19 1.35 -10.06 -2.76
N ASN A 20 2.43 -10.60 -3.35
CA ASN A 20 3.55 -9.83 -3.86
C ASN A 20 3.84 -10.21 -5.33
N ARG A 21 4.04 -9.20 -6.19
CA ARG A 21 4.47 -9.38 -7.57
C ARG A 21 5.37 -8.23 -8.02
N VAL A 22 6.45 -8.55 -8.73
CA VAL A 22 7.31 -7.57 -9.43
C VAL A 22 6.84 -7.44 -10.87
N THR A 23 6.67 -6.23 -11.38
CA THR A 23 6.22 -5.99 -12.77
C THR A 23 6.73 -4.63 -13.25
N PRO A 24 7.11 -4.50 -14.54
CA PRO A 24 7.43 -3.21 -15.14
C PRO A 24 6.25 -2.26 -15.11
N LEU A 25 6.52 -0.98 -14.84
CA LEU A 25 5.52 0.07 -14.80
C LEU A 25 5.18 0.51 -16.23
N ALA A 26 3.91 0.88 -16.46
CA ALA A 26 3.47 1.38 -17.76
C ALA A 26 4.11 2.75 -18.12
N TYR A 27 4.57 3.50 -17.12
CA TYR A 27 5.26 4.77 -17.27
C TYR A 27 6.14 5.04 -16.05
N ASN A 28 7.10 5.95 -16.23
CA ASN A 28 8.07 6.30 -15.20
C ASN A 28 7.40 7.05 -14.05
N ILE A 29 7.60 6.57 -12.83
CA ILE A 29 7.15 7.27 -11.62
C ILE A 29 8.34 8.01 -11.03
N ILE A 30 8.14 9.29 -10.68
CA ILE A 30 9.17 10.11 -10.02
C ILE A 30 8.75 10.33 -8.57
N LYS A 31 9.64 10.04 -7.60
CA LYS A 31 9.38 10.29 -6.18
C LYS A 31 10.61 10.85 -5.48
N LYS A 32 10.37 11.86 -4.64
CA LYS A 32 11.36 12.45 -3.74
C LYS A 32 11.51 11.62 -2.47
N ASN A 33 12.73 11.29 -2.09
CA ASN A 33 13.02 10.57 -0.84
C ASN A 33 13.12 11.55 0.36
N LYS A 34 13.35 11.01 1.57
CA LYS A 34 13.56 11.83 2.78
C LYS A 34 14.80 12.72 2.70
N LEU A 35 15.83 12.30 1.98
CA LEU A 35 17.08 13.05 1.76
C LEU A 35 16.93 14.13 0.69
N GLY A 36 15.76 14.21 0.03
CA GLY A 36 15.44 15.18 -0.99
C GLY A 36 15.88 14.80 -2.40
N GLU A 37 16.42 13.61 -2.60
CA GLU A 37 16.80 13.07 -3.91
C GLU A 37 15.56 12.64 -4.69
N THR A 38 15.59 12.90 -5.99
CA THR A 38 14.49 12.56 -6.91
C THR A 38 14.83 11.27 -7.64
N ASN A 39 14.10 10.20 -7.33
CA ASN A 39 14.31 8.89 -7.94
C ASN A 39 13.25 8.64 -9.03
N THR A 40 13.69 8.07 -10.15
CA THR A 40 12.82 7.63 -11.25
C THR A 40 12.72 6.11 -11.25
N TYR A 41 11.50 5.58 -11.18
CA TYR A 41 11.21 4.16 -11.12
C TYR A 41 10.64 3.68 -12.45
N LEU A 42 11.25 2.62 -13.01
CA LEU A 42 10.79 1.91 -14.21
C LEU A 42 10.02 0.64 -13.87
N ASP A 43 10.39 0.00 -12.75
CA ASP A 43 9.76 -1.20 -12.24
C ASP A 43 9.13 -0.94 -10.87
N GLY A 44 8.11 -1.72 -10.54
CA GLY A 44 7.40 -1.65 -9.27
C GLY A 44 7.24 -3.01 -8.61
N ILE A 45 7.30 -3.01 -7.28
CA ILE A 45 6.88 -4.14 -6.46
C ILE A 45 5.45 -3.85 -5.99
N TYR A 46 4.51 -4.68 -6.43
CA TYR A 46 3.12 -4.57 -6.05
C TYR A 46 2.83 -5.46 -4.84
N PHE A 47 2.58 -4.81 -3.70
CA PHE A 47 2.00 -5.45 -2.53
C PHE A 47 0.49 -5.26 -2.55
N ARG A 48 -0.26 -6.36 -2.57
CA ARG A 48 -1.71 -6.37 -2.42
C ARG A 48 -2.06 -6.97 -1.07
N CYS A 49 -2.81 -6.21 -0.28
CA CYS A 49 -3.34 -6.66 1.00
C CYS A 49 -4.86 -6.73 0.92
N THR A 50 -5.43 -7.91 1.13
CA THR A 50 -6.86 -8.08 1.40
C THR A 50 -7.01 -8.22 2.90
N TYR A 51 -7.82 -7.36 3.53
CA TYR A 51 -7.99 -7.35 4.98
C TYR A 51 -9.37 -6.85 5.35
N LEU A 52 -9.81 -7.21 6.56
CA LEU A 52 -11.04 -6.70 7.17
C LEU A 52 -10.66 -5.79 8.33
N THR A 53 -11.13 -4.54 8.33
CA THR A 53 -10.87 -3.57 9.40
C THR A 53 -12.12 -2.77 9.73
N LYS A 54 -12.11 -2.09 10.88
CA LYS A 54 -13.10 -1.08 11.22
C LYS A 54 -12.92 0.14 10.33
N PHE A 55 -14.04 0.80 9.98
CA PHE A 55 -14.01 1.98 9.12
C PHE A 55 -13.18 3.13 9.72
N GLU A 56 -13.27 3.35 11.04
CA GLU A 56 -12.51 4.39 11.75
C GLU A 56 -10.98 4.18 11.66
N SER A 57 -10.55 2.91 11.60
CA SER A 57 -9.14 2.52 11.58
C SER A 57 -8.50 2.62 10.19
N ILE A 58 -9.28 2.89 9.13
CA ILE A 58 -8.73 2.97 7.77
C ILE A 58 -7.91 4.25 7.56
N THR A 59 -8.40 5.39 8.06
CA THR A 59 -7.76 6.70 7.89
C THR A 59 -6.33 6.74 8.41
N PRO A 60 -6.02 6.31 9.66
CA PRO A 60 -4.64 6.33 10.14
C PRO A 60 -3.73 5.38 9.33
N VAL A 61 -4.25 4.24 8.87
CA VAL A 61 -3.51 3.29 8.03
C VAL A 61 -3.15 3.92 6.68
N VAL A 62 -4.12 4.55 6.01
CA VAL A 62 -3.90 5.21 4.71
C VAL A 62 -2.89 6.35 4.83
N THR A 63 -3.00 7.17 5.87
CA THR A 63 -2.07 8.28 6.13
C THR A 63 -0.65 7.78 6.33
N ALA A 64 -0.46 6.76 7.16
CA ALA A 64 0.86 6.20 7.44
C ALA A 64 1.49 5.52 6.22
N LEU A 65 0.71 4.78 5.41
CA LEU A 65 1.21 4.15 4.18
C LEU A 65 1.56 5.19 3.10
N THR A 66 0.76 6.24 2.98
CA THR A 66 1.02 7.32 2.00
C THR A 66 2.27 8.12 2.37
N ALA A 67 2.49 8.36 3.66
CA ALA A 67 3.67 9.07 4.17
C ALA A 67 4.96 8.22 4.09
N HIS A 68 4.86 6.92 3.83
CA HIS A 68 6.02 6.04 3.82
C HIS A 68 6.89 6.29 2.59
N HIS A 69 8.21 6.37 2.80
CA HIS A 69 9.19 6.67 1.76
C HIS A 69 9.31 5.53 0.72
N ASP A 70 9.28 4.27 1.16
CA ASP A 70 9.36 3.11 0.25
C ASP A 70 8.11 2.90 -0.62
N ILE A 71 6.97 3.51 -0.26
CA ILE A 71 5.71 3.29 -0.97
C ILE A 71 5.56 4.37 -2.05
N ILE A 72 5.97 4.06 -3.28
CA ILE A 72 5.92 5.03 -4.39
C ILE A 72 4.50 5.49 -4.75
N ARG A 73 3.52 4.60 -4.59
CA ARG A 73 2.10 4.88 -4.80
C ARG A 73 1.28 3.94 -3.94
N PHE A 74 0.24 4.48 -3.32
CA PHE A 74 -0.72 3.75 -2.52
C PHE A 74 -2.13 3.93 -3.10
N TYR A 75 -2.93 2.88 -3.07
CA TYR A 75 -4.36 2.94 -3.37
C TYR A 75 -5.12 1.97 -2.47
N SER A 76 -6.34 2.34 -2.09
CA SER A 76 -7.23 1.50 -1.29
C SER A 76 -8.57 1.37 -2.02
N LEU A 77 -9.16 0.18 -1.95
CA LEU A 77 -10.42 -0.15 -2.62
C LEU A 77 -11.36 -0.85 -1.64
N ASN A 78 -12.61 -0.39 -1.58
CA ASN A 78 -13.68 -1.10 -0.88
C ASN A 78 -14.28 -2.13 -1.84
N ILE A 79 -14.05 -3.42 -1.56
CA ILE A 79 -14.58 -4.51 -2.37
C ILE A 79 -16.05 -4.72 -2.00
N LYS A 80 -16.94 -4.58 -2.98
CA LYS A 80 -18.36 -4.96 -2.86
C LYS A 80 -18.61 -6.24 -3.65
N LYS A 81 -19.50 -7.09 -3.13
CA LYS A 81 -19.94 -8.29 -3.86
C LYS A 81 -20.59 -7.85 -5.18
N LYS A 82 -20.10 -8.39 -6.28
CA LYS A 82 -20.75 -8.24 -7.58
C LYS A 82 -21.93 -9.22 -7.63
N TYR A 83 -23.15 -8.69 -7.77
CA TYR A 83 -24.31 -9.49 -8.16
C TYR A 83 -24.32 -9.47 -9.70
N ASN A 84 -24.23 -10.66 -10.30
CA ASN A 84 -24.47 -10.84 -11.73
C ASN A 84 -25.98 -10.91 -11.98
#